data_AF-A0A7C3BZG3-F1
#
_entry.id   AF-A0A7C3BZG3-F1
#
_cell.length_a   1.000
_cell.length_b   1.000
_cell.length_c   1.000
_cell.angle_alpha   90.00
_cell.angle_beta   90.00
_cell.angle_gamma   90.00
#
_symmetry.space_group_name_H-M   'P 1'
#
loop_
_entity.id
_entity.type
_entity.pdbx_description
1 polymer ?
#
loop_
_entity_poly.entity_id
_entity_poly.type
_entity_poly.pdbx_seq_one_letter_code
_entity_poly.pdbx_strand_id
1 'polypeptide(L)'
;MKKLINDPYQVVDETISGILKAHPYHLRMAEGSGRALVRADAPVKGKVAICTGGGSGHIPVFLGYVGPGLVDGVSIGNVFSSPSADDMLAVTKEVNGGAGVLYLFGNYQGDIMNFEMAAEMADMDDIRVEMSIGKDDVASAPRSEADRRRGVAGIFFAYKIAGAKADTMANLDEVKATTDAVIDATCTMGVALTPCTIPAAGEPTFTIADDEMELGMGIHGEPGIERGKLKPADEVTVIMAEKIIADLPFKSGDEVAVLVNGLGATPPEELYIIYNKAYDILQTHGLKVYRSYIGEYATSMEMAGVSLSLLKLNNEFKTLLDAPGFSPFLPQWSK
;
A
#
# COMPACT_ATOMS: atom_id res chain seq x y z
N MET A 1 24.29 -13.04 1.67
CA MET A 1 23.16 -12.31 2.28
C MET A 1 23.64 -11.50 3.48
N LYS A 2 23.33 -10.19 3.54
CA LYS A 2 23.58 -9.35 4.72
C LYS A 2 22.23 -8.90 5.28
N LYS A 3 21.78 -9.53 6.38
CA LYS A 3 20.53 -9.18 7.08
C LYS A 3 20.76 -9.29 8.58
N LEU A 4 20.12 -8.41 9.35
CA LEU A 4 20.10 -8.46 10.81
C LEU A 4 18.90 -9.28 11.25
N ILE A 5 19.03 -10.60 11.18
CA ILE A 5 17.99 -11.57 11.53
C ILE A 5 18.62 -12.75 12.28
N ASN A 6 17.83 -13.45 13.09
CA ASN A 6 18.27 -14.68 13.74
C ASN A 6 18.03 -15.87 12.80
N ASP A 7 16.85 -16.48 12.89
CA ASP A 7 16.41 -17.58 12.04
C ASP A 7 15.59 -17.03 10.85
N PRO A 8 15.96 -17.31 9.58
CA PRO A 8 15.20 -16.92 8.40
C PRO A 8 13.71 -17.31 8.40
N TYR A 9 13.34 -18.38 9.13
CA TYR A 9 11.96 -18.84 9.24
C TYR A 9 11.17 -18.14 10.37
N GLN A 10 11.86 -17.47 11.29
CA GLN A 10 11.25 -16.75 12.43
C GLN A 10 11.14 -15.24 12.18
N VAL A 11 11.59 -14.74 11.01
CA VAL A 11 11.64 -13.30 10.70
C VAL A 11 10.32 -12.59 10.97
N VAL A 12 9.19 -13.17 10.55
CA VAL A 12 7.89 -12.53 10.72
C VAL A 12 7.44 -12.54 12.18
N ASP A 13 7.61 -13.65 12.89
CA ASP A 13 7.23 -13.78 14.30
C ASP A 13 8.07 -12.87 15.21
N GLU A 14 9.37 -12.78 14.95
CA GLU A 14 10.27 -11.85 15.64
C GLU A 14 9.92 -10.39 15.33
N THR A 15 9.57 -10.08 14.07
CA THR A 15 9.13 -8.73 13.66
C THR A 15 7.86 -8.33 14.41
N ILE A 16 6.83 -9.18 14.41
CA ILE A 16 5.58 -8.94 15.13
C ILE A 16 5.83 -8.78 16.64
N SER A 17 6.67 -9.65 17.23
CA SER A 17 7.06 -9.55 18.64
C SER A 17 7.73 -8.22 18.96
N GLY A 18 8.64 -7.75 18.10
CA GLY A 18 9.31 -6.46 18.24
C GLY A 18 8.33 -5.29 18.18
N ILE A 19 7.42 -5.31 17.21
CA ILE A 19 6.40 -4.29 17.01
C ILE A 19 5.47 -4.16 18.22
N LEU A 20 4.96 -5.28 18.73
CA LEU A 20 4.08 -5.28 19.91
C LEU A 20 4.78 -4.78 21.17
N LYS A 21 6.08 -5.05 21.31
CA LYS A 21 6.89 -4.51 22.42
C LYS A 21 7.16 -3.01 22.27
N ALA A 22 7.34 -2.52 21.04
CA ALA A 22 7.61 -1.10 20.77
C ALA A 22 6.35 -0.23 20.86
N HIS A 23 5.18 -0.79 20.49
CA HIS A 23 3.93 -0.03 20.37
C HIS A 23 2.73 -0.68 21.10
N PRO A 24 2.87 -1.08 22.38
CA PRO A 24 1.84 -1.85 23.10
C PRO A 24 0.54 -1.06 23.35
N TYR A 25 0.58 0.27 23.28
CA TYR A 25 -0.59 1.13 23.44
C TYR A 25 -1.31 1.43 22.13
N HIS A 26 -0.71 1.09 20.99
CA HIS A 26 -1.29 1.33 19.67
C HIS A 26 -1.79 0.05 19.02
N LEU A 27 -1.12 -1.07 19.27
CA LEU A 27 -1.39 -2.34 18.61
C LEU A 27 -1.50 -3.47 19.62
N ARG A 28 -2.36 -4.44 19.32
CA ARG A 28 -2.46 -5.72 20.02
C ARG A 28 -2.68 -6.85 19.03
N MET A 29 -2.37 -8.07 19.47
CA MET A 29 -2.75 -9.27 18.73
C MET A 29 -4.25 -9.51 18.83
N ALA A 30 -4.87 -9.97 17.74
CA ALA A 30 -6.22 -10.52 17.73
C ALA A 30 -6.28 -11.81 18.56
N GLU A 31 -7.42 -12.10 19.20
CA GLU A 31 -7.55 -13.35 19.96
C GLU A 31 -7.46 -14.58 19.03
N GLY A 32 -6.73 -15.60 19.47
CA GLY A 32 -6.65 -16.88 18.76
C GLY A 32 -5.73 -16.92 17.52
N SER A 33 -5.09 -15.80 17.14
CA SER A 33 -4.13 -15.76 16.03
C SER A 33 -2.76 -15.23 16.48
N GLY A 34 -1.69 -15.76 15.89
CA GLY A 34 -0.32 -15.23 16.02
C GLY A 34 0.09 -14.30 14.89
N ARG A 35 -0.79 -14.07 13.93
CA ARG A 35 -0.51 -13.37 12.66
C ARG A 35 -1.58 -12.31 12.32
N ALA A 36 -2.39 -11.91 13.29
CA ALA A 36 -3.42 -10.90 13.13
C ALA A 36 -3.21 -9.78 14.16
N LEU A 37 -2.97 -8.56 13.70
CA LEU A 37 -2.81 -7.38 14.54
C LEU A 37 -3.98 -6.42 14.35
N VAL A 38 -4.43 -5.82 15.44
CA VAL A 38 -5.50 -4.81 15.43
C VAL A 38 -5.07 -3.60 16.25
N ARG A 39 -5.78 -2.48 16.07
CA ARG A 39 -5.63 -1.34 16.98
C ARG A 39 -5.92 -1.78 18.42
N ALA A 40 -5.15 -1.26 19.36
CA ALA A 40 -5.35 -1.54 20.78
C ALA A 40 -6.76 -1.19 21.28
N ASP A 41 -7.39 -0.17 20.68
CA ASP A 41 -8.74 0.31 20.99
C ASP A 41 -9.85 -0.26 20.07
N ALA A 42 -9.54 -1.24 19.22
CA ALA A 42 -10.54 -1.94 18.42
C ALA A 42 -11.42 -2.87 19.30
N PRO A 43 -12.73 -3.02 19.00
CA PRO A 43 -13.46 -2.37 17.88
C PRO A 43 -13.98 -0.97 18.23
N VAL A 44 -14.05 -0.09 17.23
CA VAL A 44 -14.69 1.22 17.36
C VAL A 44 -16.18 1.09 17.06
N LYS A 45 -17.03 1.25 18.08
CA LYS A 45 -18.48 1.01 17.96
C LYS A 45 -19.16 1.94 16.96
N GLY A 46 -19.99 1.37 16.09
CA GLY A 46 -20.76 2.08 15.07
C GLY A 46 -19.95 2.54 13.86
N LYS A 47 -18.63 2.33 13.85
CA LYS A 47 -17.76 2.68 12.72
C LYS A 47 -17.61 1.48 11.80
N VAL A 48 -17.62 1.73 10.48
CA VAL A 48 -17.13 0.74 9.50
C VAL A 48 -15.67 0.44 9.81
N ALA A 49 -15.32 -0.83 9.98
CA ALA A 49 -13.93 -1.19 10.20
C ALA A 49 -13.20 -1.34 8.86
N ILE A 50 -11.96 -0.86 8.78
CA ILE A 50 -11.10 -1.10 7.63
C ILE A 50 -10.10 -2.19 8.00
N CYS A 51 -10.02 -3.25 7.20
CA CYS A 51 -9.02 -4.30 7.34
C CYS A 51 -8.18 -4.43 6.08
N THR A 52 -6.97 -4.94 6.25
CA THR A 52 -6.06 -5.27 5.14
C THR A 52 -5.33 -6.57 5.46
N GLY A 53 -4.54 -7.05 4.51
CA GLY A 53 -3.50 -8.02 4.80
C GLY A 53 -2.69 -8.31 3.56
N GLY A 54 -1.70 -9.19 3.73
CA GLY A 54 -0.84 -9.64 2.66
C GLY A 54 0.50 -10.14 3.19
N GLY A 55 1.41 -10.42 2.27
CA GLY A 55 2.76 -10.89 2.59
C GLY A 55 3.56 -9.89 3.43
N SER A 56 4.42 -10.41 4.30
CA SER A 56 5.42 -9.61 5.00
C SER A 56 6.52 -9.15 4.04
N GLY A 57 7.25 -8.09 4.42
CA GLY A 57 8.38 -7.56 3.64
C GLY A 57 8.14 -6.20 2.99
N HIS A 58 6.97 -5.59 3.21
CA HIS A 58 6.57 -4.34 2.55
C HIS A 58 6.33 -3.14 3.47
N ILE A 59 6.72 -3.23 4.75
CA ILE A 59 6.43 -2.20 5.77
C ILE A 59 6.83 -0.82 5.21
N PRO A 60 5.92 0.18 5.16
CA PRO A 60 4.65 0.22 5.89
C PRO A 60 3.49 -0.62 5.34
N VAL A 61 3.42 -0.98 4.06
CA VAL A 61 2.37 -1.89 3.58
C VAL A 61 2.58 -3.30 4.17
N PHE A 62 1.58 -4.03 4.63
CA PHE A 62 0.21 -3.62 4.97
C PHE A 62 0.12 -3.19 6.44
N LEU A 63 0.90 -3.85 7.29
CA LEU A 63 0.90 -3.74 8.75
C LEU A 63 1.07 -2.31 9.29
N GLY A 64 1.94 -1.54 8.66
CA GLY A 64 2.26 -0.18 9.08
C GLY A 64 1.12 0.82 8.90
N TYR A 65 -0.03 0.44 8.35
CA TYR A 65 -1.20 1.30 8.24
C TYR A 65 -2.22 1.12 9.37
N VAL A 66 -2.01 0.18 10.29
CA VAL A 66 -2.93 -0.02 11.42
C VAL A 66 -2.82 1.13 12.41
N GLY A 67 -3.92 1.89 12.55
CA GLY A 67 -4.03 3.01 13.45
C GLY A 67 -5.24 3.91 13.18
N PRO A 68 -5.55 4.87 14.09
CA PRO A 68 -6.69 5.78 13.95
C PRO A 68 -6.62 6.61 12.66
N GLY A 69 -7.77 6.83 12.00
CA GLY A 69 -7.85 7.54 10.72
C GLY A 69 -7.27 6.80 9.52
N LEU A 70 -6.85 5.54 9.71
CA LEU A 70 -6.26 4.66 8.70
C LEU A 70 -6.94 3.28 8.73
N VAL A 71 -6.21 2.21 9.05
CA VAL A 71 -6.70 0.83 9.06
C VAL A 71 -6.93 0.34 10.50
N ASP A 72 -7.97 -0.45 10.74
CA ASP A 72 -8.32 -0.94 12.07
C ASP A 72 -7.66 -2.28 12.43
N GLY A 73 -7.29 -3.08 11.43
CA GLY A 73 -6.54 -4.32 11.63
C GLY A 73 -5.94 -4.93 10.37
N VAL A 74 -5.04 -5.89 10.56
CA VAL A 74 -4.24 -6.50 9.52
C VAL A 74 -3.98 -7.98 9.76
N SER A 75 -4.11 -8.81 8.73
CA SER A 75 -3.61 -10.19 8.71
C SER A 75 -2.23 -10.24 8.02
N ILE A 76 -1.30 -11.00 8.59
CA ILE A 76 0.13 -10.92 8.28
C ILE A 76 0.65 -12.26 7.80
N GLY A 77 0.91 -12.35 6.49
CA GLY A 77 1.44 -13.55 5.88
C GLY A 77 2.95 -13.71 6.09
N ASN A 78 3.49 -14.82 5.58
CA ASN A 78 4.95 -14.98 5.48
C ASN A 78 5.54 -13.98 4.48
N VAL A 79 6.87 -13.90 4.38
CA VAL A 79 7.52 -12.98 3.44
C VAL A 79 7.03 -13.25 2.02
N PHE A 80 6.41 -12.24 1.40
CA PHE A 80 5.81 -12.28 0.05
C PHE A 80 4.78 -13.41 -0.16
N SER A 81 4.12 -13.85 0.90
CA SER A 81 3.09 -14.89 0.83
C SER A 81 1.85 -14.44 1.59
N SER A 82 0.68 -14.56 0.96
CA SER A 82 -0.61 -14.19 1.55
C SER A 82 -0.85 -14.86 2.93
N PRO A 83 -1.46 -14.16 3.90
CA PRO A 83 -1.94 -14.77 5.15
C PRO A 83 -3.10 -15.74 4.91
N SER A 84 -3.41 -16.54 5.93
CA SER A 84 -4.55 -17.45 5.86
C SER A 84 -5.89 -16.70 5.97
N ALA A 85 -6.97 -17.32 5.48
CA ALA A 85 -8.32 -16.81 5.70
C ALA A 85 -8.70 -16.78 7.20
N ASP A 86 -8.21 -17.73 7.99
CA ASP A 86 -8.45 -17.79 9.44
C ASP A 86 -7.85 -16.56 10.16
N ASP A 87 -6.63 -16.15 9.77
CA ASP A 87 -6.01 -14.94 10.30
C ASP A 87 -6.80 -13.69 9.91
N MET A 88 -7.27 -13.61 8.67
CA MET A 88 -8.11 -12.49 8.23
C MET A 88 -9.45 -12.47 8.97
N LEU A 89 -10.10 -13.61 9.15
CA LEU A 89 -11.33 -13.74 9.91
C LEU A 89 -11.14 -13.32 11.38
N ALA A 90 -10.00 -13.69 11.99
CA ALA A 90 -9.67 -13.27 13.35
C ALA A 90 -9.60 -11.74 13.47
N VAL A 91 -8.96 -11.06 12.50
CA VAL A 91 -8.98 -9.58 12.42
C VAL A 91 -10.41 -9.08 12.32
N THR A 92 -11.20 -9.62 11.39
CA THR A 92 -12.57 -9.17 11.10
C THR A 92 -13.47 -9.23 12.32
N LYS A 93 -13.40 -10.31 13.09
CA LYS A 93 -14.17 -10.46 14.34
C LYS A 93 -13.77 -9.42 15.39
N GLU A 94 -12.48 -9.18 15.55
CA GLU A 94 -11.94 -8.23 16.53
C GLU A 94 -12.25 -6.77 16.22
N VAL A 95 -12.25 -6.40 14.94
CA VAL A 95 -12.49 -5.00 14.54
C VAL A 95 -13.96 -4.67 14.32
N ASN A 96 -14.85 -5.65 14.25
CA ASN A 96 -16.26 -5.43 13.94
C ASN A 96 -16.95 -4.54 14.99
N GLY A 97 -17.17 -3.27 14.61
CA GLY A 97 -17.88 -2.27 15.40
C GLY A 97 -19.40 -2.33 15.31
N GLY A 98 -19.95 -3.23 14.49
CA GLY A 98 -21.39 -3.37 14.22
C GLY A 98 -21.90 -2.59 12.99
N ALA A 99 -21.01 -1.98 12.20
CA ALA A 99 -21.36 -1.27 10.97
C ALA A 99 -20.82 -1.94 9.69
N GLY A 100 -20.32 -3.18 9.81
CA GLY A 100 -19.68 -3.93 8.74
C GLY A 100 -18.18 -3.64 8.61
N VAL A 101 -17.53 -4.38 7.72
CA VAL A 101 -16.07 -4.37 7.54
C VAL A 101 -15.73 -4.22 6.05
N LEU A 102 -14.79 -3.33 5.72
CA LEU A 102 -14.21 -3.22 4.38
C LEU A 102 -12.82 -3.85 4.37
N TYR A 103 -12.61 -4.87 3.55
CA TYR A 103 -11.28 -5.36 3.21
C TYR A 103 -10.71 -4.51 2.09
N LEU A 104 -9.56 -3.88 2.34
CA LEU A 104 -8.82 -3.08 1.39
C LEU A 104 -7.41 -3.64 1.25
N PHE A 105 -7.06 -4.16 0.08
CA PHE A 105 -5.79 -4.87 -0.15
C PHE A 105 -5.37 -4.81 -1.63
N GLY A 106 -4.15 -5.24 -1.95
CA GLY A 106 -3.63 -5.21 -3.32
C GLY A 106 -4.17 -6.33 -4.21
N ASN A 107 -4.21 -6.12 -5.53
CA ASN A 107 -4.70 -7.10 -6.50
C ASN A 107 -3.70 -8.25 -6.72
N TYR A 108 -3.67 -9.19 -5.78
CA TYR A 108 -2.85 -10.41 -5.84
C TYR A 108 -3.70 -11.64 -5.61
N GLN A 109 -3.54 -12.65 -6.48
CA GLN A 109 -4.45 -13.79 -6.51
C GLN A 109 -4.53 -14.55 -5.18
N GLY A 110 -3.41 -14.70 -4.48
CA GLY A 110 -3.38 -15.35 -3.17
C GLY A 110 -4.19 -14.59 -2.12
N ASP A 111 -4.06 -13.25 -2.10
CA ASP A 111 -4.80 -12.39 -1.18
C ASP A 111 -6.29 -12.41 -1.49
N ILE A 112 -6.67 -12.32 -2.77
CA ILE A 112 -8.07 -12.39 -3.22
C ILE A 112 -8.72 -13.70 -2.75
N MET A 113 -8.10 -14.85 -3.02
CA MET A 113 -8.66 -16.16 -2.65
C MET A 113 -8.84 -16.31 -1.14
N ASN A 114 -7.83 -15.91 -0.35
CA ASN A 114 -7.91 -16.03 1.11
C ASN A 114 -8.93 -15.06 1.71
N PHE A 115 -9.05 -13.85 1.17
CA PHE A 115 -9.93 -12.82 1.74
C PHE A 115 -11.37 -12.97 1.29
N GLU A 116 -11.63 -13.50 0.10
CA GLU A 116 -12.96 -13.98 -0.30
C GLU A 116 -13.44 -15.08 0.66
N MET A 117 -12.60 -16.09 0.92
CA MET A 117 -12.92 -17.16 1.88
C MET A 117 -13.16 -16.61 3.29
N ALA A 118 -12.35 -15.66 3.76
CA ALA A 118 -12.56 -15.03 5.05
C ALA A 118 -13.86 -14.21 5.12
N ALA A 119 -14.27 -13.57 4.02
CA ALA A 119 -15.55 -12.85 3.92
C ALA A 119 -16.74 -13.81 3.98
N GLU A 120 -16.67 -14.94 3.27
CA GLU A 120 -17.70 -16.01 3.33
C GLU A 120 -17.83 -16.57 4.75
N MET A 121 -16.70 -16.82 5.44
CA MET A 121 -16.72 -17.27 6.83
C MET A 121 -17.27 -16.22 7.80
N ALA A 122 -17.01 -14.93 7.54
CA ALA A 122 -17.54 -13.83 8.35
C ALA A 122 -19.05 -13.65 8.19
N ASP A 123 -19.59 -13.91 6.99
CA ASP A 123 -21.03 -13.92 6.72
C ASP A 123 -21.77 -14.98 7.55
N MET A 124 -21.14 -16.14 7.80
CA MET A 124 -21.67 -17.17 8.70
C MET A 124 -21.83 -16.68 10.17
N ASP A 125 -21.10 -15.63 10.55
CA ASP A 125 -21.17 -14.97 11.86
C ASP A 125 -21.96 -13.65 11.81
N ASP A 126 -22.79 -13.45 10.77
CA ASP A 126 -23.60 -12.25 10.52
C ASP A 126 -22.77 -10.95 10.40
N ILE A 127 -21.50 -11.05 9.99
CA ILE A 127 -20.63 -9.89 9.76
C ILE A 127 -20.60 -9.59 8.26
N ARG A 128 -21.28 -8.50 7.87
CA ARG A 128 -21.21 -8.01 6.49
C ARG A 128 -19.79 -7.52 6.17
N VAL A 129 -19.19 -8.13 5.15
CA VAL A 129 -17.89 -7.74 4.60
C VAL A 129 -18.04 -7.30 3.15
N GLU A 130 -17.36 -6.21 2.80
CA GLU A 130 -17.17 -5.78 1.42
C GLU A 130 -15.67 -5.73 1.08
N MET A 131 -15.32 -5.73 -0.21
CA MET A 131 -13.93 -5.69 -0.66
C MET A 131 -13.68 -4.53 -1.62
N SER A 132 -12.54 -3.87 -1.46
CA SER A 132 -11.97 -2.88 -2.38
C SER A 132 -10.53 -3.30 -2.72
N ILE A 133 -10.26 -3.51 -4.01
CA ILE A 133 -8.99 -4.11 -4.45
C ILE A 133 -8.14 -3.05 -5.15
N GLY A 134 -6.99 -2.71 -4.57
CA GLY A 134 -6.03 -1.78 -5.13
C GLY A 134 -5.40 -2.31 -6.40
N LYS A 135 -5.45 -1.52 -7.48
CA LYS A 135 -5.07 -1.91 -8.85
C LYS A 135 -4.46 -0.73 -9.63
N ASP A 136 -3.54 -0.02 -8.98
CA ASP A 136 -3.00 1.27 -9.42
C ASP A 136 -1.78 1.16 -10.36
N ASP A 137 -1.17 -0.02 -10.53
CA ASP A 137 0.04 -0.18 -11.34
C ASP A 137 -0.20 -0.13 -12.85
N VAL A 138 0.14 1.01 -13.47
CA VAL A 138 -0.06 1.25 -14.92
C VAL A 138 0.93 0.51 -15.81
N ALA A 139 2.01 -0.06 -15.24
CA ALA A 139 2.96 -0.86 -16.00
C ALA A 139 2.46 -2.29 -16.22
N SER A 140 1.69 -2.82 -15.28
CA SER A 140 1.23 -4.21 -15.30
C SER A 140 0.15 -4.52 -16.35
N ALA A 141 -0.75 -3.57 -16.61
CA ALA A 141 -1.79 -3.70 -17.64
C ALA A 141 -2.32 -2.33 -18.10
N PRO A 142 -2.76 -2.19 -19.38
CA PRO A 142 -3.41 -0.98 -19.85
C PRO A 142 -4.75 -0.73 -19.14
N ARG A 143 -5.26 0.50 -19.20
CA ARG A 143 -6.51 0.90 -18.53
C ARG A 143 -7.72 0.06 -18.94
N SER A 144 -7.77 -0.40 -20.19
CA SER A 144 -8.81 -1.30 -20.70
C SER A 144 -8.87 -2.66 -20.00
N GLU A 145 -7.78 -3.03 -19.31
CA GLU A 145 -7.63 -4.27 -18.56
C GLU A 145 -7.26 -3.96 -17.10
N ALA A 146 -7.82 -2.88 -16.53
CA ALA A 146 -7.46 -2.40 -15.19
C ALA A 146 -7.59 -3.48 -14.10
N ASP A 147 -8.51 -4.43 -14.25
CA ASP A 147 -8.68 -5.54 -13.30
C ASP A 147 -7.51 -6.53 -13.27
N ARG A 148 -6.60 -6.47 -14.25
CA ARG A 148 -5.35 -7.25 -14.26
C ARG A 148 -4.18 -6.49 -13.62
N ARG A 149 -4.38 -5.25 -13.20
CA ARG A 149 -3.29 -4.44 -12.65
C ARG A 149 -2.92 -4.87 -11.25
N ARG A 150 -1.63 -4.87 -10.93
CA ARG A 150 -1.15 -5.06 -9.57
C ARG A 150 -1.56 -3.87 -8.68
N GLY A 151 -1.72 -4.14 -7.38
CA GLY A 151 -1.85 -3.09 -6.36
C GLY A 151 -0.49 -2.79 -5.75
N VAL A 152 -0.04 -1.54 -5.85
CA VAL A 152 1.31 -1.13 -5.41
C VAL A 152 1.22 0.11 -4.52
N ALA A 153 2.22 1.00 -4.52
CA ALA A 153 2.35 2.09 -3.55
C ALA A 153 1.16 3.07 -3.48
N GLY A 154 0.39 3.23 -4.56
CA GLY A 154 -0.76 4.14 -4.59
C GLY A 154 -1.92 3.70 -3.68
N ILE A 155 -1.95 2.43 -3.25
CA ILE A 155 -2.91 1.94 -2.24
C ILE A 155 -2.85 2.74 -0.93
N PHE A 156 -1.72 3.40 -0.66
CA PHE A 156 -1.57 4.41 0.39
C PHE A 156 -2.76 5.40 0.45
N PHE A 157 -3.14 5.96 -0.70
CA PHE A 157 -4.21 6.93 -0.77
C PHE A 157 -5.56 6.32 -0.40
N ALA A 158 -5.80 5.07 -0.80
CA ALA A 158 -7.00 4.32 -0.44
C ALA A 158 -7.05 4.09 1.07
N TYR A 159 -5.96 3.64 1.73
CA TYR A 159 -5.96 3.49 3.19
C TYR A 159 -6.26 4.80 3.90
N LYS A 160 -5.64 5.90 3.46
CA LYS A 160 -5.83 7.19 4.10
C LYS A 160 -7.27 7.71 3.96
N ILE A 161 -7.82 7.62 2.76
CA ILE A 161 -9.15 8.18 2.47
C ILE A 161 -10.26 7.26 3.00
N ALA A 162 -10.11 5.94 2.90
CA ALA A 162 -11.05 4.97 3.46
C ALA A 162 -11.15 5.10 4.98
N GLY A 163 -10.01 5.15 5.68
CA GLY A 163 -9.96 5.35 7.13
C GLY A 163 -10.62 6.66 7.57
N ALA A 164 -10.29 7.76 6.87
CA ALA A 164 -10.90 9.06 7.13
C ALA A 164 -12.42 9.06 6.85
N LYS A 165 -12.89 8.38 5.80
CA LYS A 165 -14.31 8.26 5.48
C LYS A 165 -15.04 7.45 6.54
N ALA A 166 -14.47 6.33 6.97
CA ALA A 166 -15.00 5.50 8.04
C ALA A 166 -15.12 6.30 9.36
N ASP A 167 -14.14 7.12 9.70
CA ASP A 167 -14.17 7.96 10.90
C ASP A 167 -15.27 9.05 10.86
N THR A 168 -15.88 9.34 9.69
CA THR A 168 -17.11 10.17 9.61
C THR A 168 -18.38 9.41 9.97
N MET A 169 -18.27 8.14 10.35
CA MET A 169 -19.38 7.22 10.63
C MET A 169 -20.29 6.98 9.40
N ALA A 170 -19.73 7.15 8.20
CA ALA A 170 -20.38 6.76 6.95
C ALA A 170 -20.66 5.25 6.95
N ASN A 171 -21.72 4.83 6.26
CA ASN A 171 -22.06 3.41 6.19
C ASN A 171 -21.12 2.65 5.24
N LEU A 172 -21.14 1.30 5.31
CA LEU A 172 -20.21 0.45 4.56
C LEU A 172 -20.23 0.71 3.05
N ASP A 173 -21.41 0.93 2.46
CA ASP A 173 -21.57 1.18 1.03
C ASP A 173 -20.95 2.52 0.62
N GLU A 174 -21.11 3.56 1.45
CA GLU A 174 -20.49 4.88 1.22
C GLU A 174 -18.96 4.83 1.36
N VAL A 175 -18.45 4.07 2.35
CA VAL A 175 -17.00 3.87 2.54
C VAL A 175 -16.42 3.10 1.36
N LYS A 176 -17.06 2.02 0.93
CA LYS A 176 -16.67 1.24 -0.25
C LYS A 176 -16.66 2.12 -1.51
N ALA A 177 -17.75 2.82 -1.79
CA ALA A 177 -17.87 3.65 -2.99
C ALA A 177 -16.79 4.74 -3.03
N THR A 178 -16.49 5.36 -1.88
CA THR A 178 -15.40 6.35 -1.78
C THR A 178 -14.03 5.70 -2.02
N THR A 179 -13.81 4.52 -1.44
CA THR A 179 -12.54 3.78 -1.57
C THR A 179 -12.29 3.34 -3.02
N ASP A 180 -13.31 2.76 -3.67
CA ASP A 180 -13.24 2.35 -5.08
C ASP A 180 -12.99 3.57 -5.99
N ALA A 181 -13.63 4.70 -5.72
CA ALA A 181 -13.40 5.93 -6.48
C ALA A 181 -11.96 6.47 -6.33
N VAL A 182 -11.34 6.30 -5.15
CA VAL A 182 -9.93 6.67 -4.93
C VAL A 182 -9.01 5.73 -5.70
N ILE A 183 -9.27 4.42 -5.66
CA ILE A 183 -8.51 3.41 -6.40
C ILE A 183 -8.56 3.73 -7.90
N ASP A 184 -9.75 3.99 -8.44
CA ASP A 184 -9.93 4.34 -9.86
C ASP A 184 -9.25 5.66 -10.25
N ALA A 185 -9.10 6.59 -9.30
CA ALA A 185 -8.46 7.88 -9.50
C ALA A 185 -6.93 7.87 -9.23
N THR A 186 -6.35 6.70 -8.92
CA THR A 186 -4.93 6.55 -8.57
C THR A 186 -4.19 5.75 -9.64
N CYS A 187 -2.98 6.19 -9.98
CA CYS A 187 -2.08 5.49 -10.88
C CYS A 187 -0.64 5.56 -10.40
N THR A 188 0.09 4.46 -10.56
CA THR A 188 1.47 4.29 -10.08
C THR A 188 2.34 3.60 -11.12
N MET A 189 3.60 4.02 -11.20
CA MET A 189 4.65 3.29 -11.91
C MET A 189 5.94 3.30 -11.08
N GLY A 190 6.65 2.18 -11.07
CA GLY A 190 7.91 2.02 -10.35
C GLY A 190 9.11 1.73 -11.24
N VAL A 191 10.29 1.78 -10.64
CA VAL A 191 11.56 1.31 -11.19
C VAL A 191 12.36 0.65 -10.06
N ALA A 192 12.96 -0.50 -10.34
CA ALA A 192 13.90 -1.14 -9.42
C ALA A 192 15.33 -1.10 -10.00
N LEU A 193 16.29 -0.93 -9.10
CA LEU A 193 17.72 -0.85 -9.37
C LEU A 193 18.44 -2.10 -8.86
N THR A 194 17.96 -2.69 -7.77
CA THR A 194 18.51 -3.92 -7.20
C THR A 194 17.40 -4.88 -6.81
N PRO A 195 17.65 -6.19 -6.75
CA PRO A 195 16.72 -7.13 -6.15
C PRO A 195 16.72 -7.01 -4.63
N CYS A 196 15.73 -7.63 -4.00
CA CYS A 196 15.79 -7.98 -2.60
C CYS A 196 16.04 -9.50 -2.45
N THR A 197 16.46 -9.93 -1.27
CA THR A 197 16.64 -11.35 -0.94
C THR A 197 15.58 -11.80 0.04
N ILE A 198 14.82 -12.84 -0.30
CA ILE A 198 13.87 -13.46 0.65
C ILE A 198 14.71 -14.26 1.68
N PRO A 199 14.59 -14.01 3.00
CA PRO A 199 15.42 -14.65 4.00
C PRO A 199 15.45 -16.18 3.90
N ALA A 200 14.26 -16.81 3.79
CA ALA A 200 14.14 -18.26 3.71
C ALA A 200 14.68 -18.86 2.40
N ALA A 201 14.67 -18.09 1.30
CA ALA A 201 15.14 -18.55 0.00
C ALA A 201 16.67 -18.46 -0.15
N GLY A 202 17.34 -17.58 0.59
CA GLY A 202 18.81 -17.46 0.54
C GLY A 202 19.35 -16.60 -0.60
N GLU A 203 18.59 -16.48 -1.69
CA GLU A 203 19.02 -15.91 -2.98
C GLU A 203 18.17 -14.69 -3.40
N PRO A 204 18.70 -13.80 -4.27
CA PRO A 204 17.95 -12.67 -4.80
C PRO A 204 16.67 -13.08 -5.55
N THR A 205 15.63 -12.26 -5.48
CA THR A 205 14.34 -12.50 -6.16
C THR A 205 14.45 -12.49 -7.68
N PHE A 206 15.41 -11.75 -8.22
CA PHE A 206 15.78 -11.73 -9.64
C PHE A 206 17.25 -11.30 -9.79
N THR A 207 17.77 -11.40 -11.01
CA THR A 207 19.12 -10.92 -11.36
C THR A 207 19.03 -9.72 -12.28
N ILE A 208 19.83 -8.69 -12.00
CA ILE A 208 20.01 -7.47 -12.79
C ILE A 208 21.49 -7.07 -12.74
N ALA A 209 22.04 -6.53 -13.82
CA ALA A 209 23.43 -6.10 -13.84
C ALA A 209 23.64 -4.77 -13.07
N ASP A 210 24.88 -4.52 -12.64
CA ASP A 210 25.24 -3.32 -11.85
C ASP A 210 24.94 -1.99 -12.55
N ASP A 211 24.82 -1.99 -13.88
CA ASP A 211 24.51 -0.81 -14.70
C ASP A 211 23.12 -0.87 -15.35
N GLU A 212 22.23 -1.74 -14.85
CA GLU A 212 20.87 -1.92 -15.32
C GLU A 212 19.82 -1.43 -14.32
N MET A 213 18.63 -1.16 -14.84
CA MET A 213 17.41 -0.89 -14.10
C MET A 213 16.24 -1.61 -14.77
N GLU A 214 15.15 -1.81 -14.04
CA GLU A 214 13.94 -2.43 -14.57
C GLU A 214 12.69 -1.61 -14.23
N LEU A 215 12.05 -1.12 -15.29
CA LEU A 215 10.88 -0.25 -15.25
C LEU A 215 9.61 -1.09 -15.09
N GLY A 216 8.74 -0.68 -14.17
CA GLY A 216 7.45 -1.29 -13.94
C GLY A 216 7.52 -2.63 -13.21
N MET A 217 8.58 -2.90 -12.45
CA MET A 217 8.66 -4.10 -11.61
C MET A 217 7.62 -4.06 -10.49
N GLY A 218 7.05 -5.21 -10.17
CA GLY A 218 6.13 -5.36 -9.04
C GLY A 218 6.85 -5.41 -7.69
N ILE A 219 6.10 -5.24 -6.59
CA ILE A 219 6.65 -5.19 -5.23
C ILE A 219 7.17 -6.55 -4.73
N HIS A 220 6.87 -7.66 -5.41
CA HIS A 220 7.44 -8.98 -5.08
C HIS A 220 8.57 -9.39 -6.06
N GLY A 221 9.01 -8.47 -6.92
CA GLY A 221 10.00 -8.74 -7.97
C GLY A 221 9.41 -9.33 -9.25
N GLU A 222 8.10 -9.22 -9.46
CA GLU A 222 7.47 -9.63 -10.72
C GLU A 222 8.03 -8.79 -11.89
N PRO A 223 8.30 -9.41 -13.06
CA PRO A 223 8.93 -8.72 -14.18
C PRO A 223 8.24 -7.41 -14.56
N GLY A 224 9.07 -6.44 -14.92
CA GLY A 224 8.65 -5.16 -15.44
C GLY A 224 8.31 -5.19 -16.94
N ILE A 225 8.10 -4.00 -17.48
CA ILE A 225 7.82 -3.81 -18.92
C ILE A 225 9.10 -3.65 -19.74
N GLU A 226 10.18 -3.18 -19.11
CA GLU A 226 11.44 -2.91 -19.79
C GLU A 226 12.60 -3.04 -18.80
N ARG A 227 13.62 -3.82 -19.20
CA ARG A 227 14.92 -3.86 -18.55
C ARG A 227 15.95 -3.25 -19.49
N GLY A 228 16.81 -2.40 -18.94
CA GLY A 228 17.84 -1.73 -19.73
C GLY A 228 18.86 -1.01 -18.87
N LYS A 229 19.78 -0.28 -19.51
CA LYS A 229 20.81 0.49 -18.80
C LYS A 229 20.19 1.54 -17.90
N LEU A 230 20.79 1.74 -16.72
CA LEU A 230 20.43 2.80 -15.80
C LEU A 230 20.52 4.16 -16.52
N LYS A 231 19.41 4.89 -16.49
CA LYS A 231 19.30 6.24 -17.06
C LYS A 231 19.49 7.29 -15.97
N PRO A 232 19.84 8.54 -16.33
CA PRO A 232 19.75 9.67 -15.40
C PRO A 232 18.36 9.77 -14.77
N ALA A 233 18.29 10.16 -13.50
CA ALA A 233 17.04 10.24 -12.73
C ALA A 233 15.94 11.06 -13.43
N ASP A 234 16.32 12.14 -14.11
CA ASP A 234 15.41 12.97 -14.90
C ASP A 234 14.72 12.19 -16.02
N GLU A 235 15.47 11.36 -16.76
CA GLU A 235 14.93 10.55 -17.86
C GLU A 235 14.01 9.45 -17.33
N VAL A 236 14.40 8.80 -16.23
CA VAL A 236 13.56 7.79 -15.55
C VAL A 236 12.25 8.41 -15.09
N THR A 237 12.31 9.59 -14.50
CA THR A 237 11.12 10.30 -14.02
C THR A 237 10.20 10.70 -15.17
N VAL A 238 10.74 11.15 -16.30
CA VAL A 238 9.95 11.43 -17.51
C VAL A 238 9.19 10.19 -17.96
N ILE A 239 9.86 9.03 -18.04
CA ILE A 239 9.22 7.78 -18.46
C ILE A 239 8.05 7.42 -17.52
N MET A 240 8.27 7.46 -16.20
CA MET A 240 7.23 7.12 -15.22
C MET A 240 6.07 8.13 -15.25
N ALA A 241 6.37 9.43 -15.20
CA ALA A 241 5.35 10.47 -15.13
C ALA A 241 4.48 10.53 -16.39
N GLU A 242 5.07 10.46 -17.58
CA GLU A 242 4.31 10.48 -18.84
C GLU A 242 3.41 9.24 -18.98
N LYS A 243 3.88 8.06 -18.53
CA LYS A 243 3.05 6.84 -18.52
C LYS A 243 1.84 7.00 -17.60
N ILE A 244 2.03 7.57 -16.41
CA ILE A 244 0.96 7.80 -15.44
C ILE A 244 -0.03 8.86 -15.95
N ILE A 245 0.47 9.97 -16.49
CA ILE A 245 -0.34 11.08 -17.00
C ILE A 245 -1.18 10.63 -18.21
N ALA A 246 -0.65 9.74 -19.05
CA ALA A 246 -1.39 9.19 -20.19
C ALA A 246 -2.49 8.19 -19.78
N ASP A 247 -2.45 7.63 -18.56
CA ASP A 247 -3.38 6.59 -18.12
C ASP A 247 -4.73 7.13 -17.63
N LEU A 248 -4.68 8.19 -16.83
CA LEU A 248 -5.87 8.89 -16.34
C LEU A 248 -6.18 10.10 -17.23
N PRO A 249 -7.46 10.45 -17.44
CA PRO A 249 -7.84 11.61 -18.24
C PRO A 249 -7.63 12.91 -17.45
N PHE A 250 -6.37 13.21 -17.11
CA PHE A 250 -5.95 14.45 -16.52
C PHE A 250 -6.19 15.61 -17.49
N LYS A 251 -6.59 16.75 -16.95
CA LYS A 251 -6.83 17.99 -17.69
C LYS A 251 -6.08 19.12 -17.01
N SER A 252 -5.63 20.09 -17.81
CA SER A 252 -5.07 21.33 -17.28
C SER A 252 -6.03 21.96 -16.26
N GLY A 253 -5.50 22.32 -15.09
CA GLY A 253 -6.26 22.83 -13.96
C GLY A 253 -6.66 21.77 -12.91
N ASP A 254 -6.56 20.48 -13.22
CA ASP A 254 -6.76 19.42 -12.24
C ASP A 254 -5.73 19.52 -11.11
N GLU A 255 -6.15 19.15 -9.90
CA GLU A 255 -5.29 19.05 -8.72
C GLU A 255 -4.93 17.58 -8.46
N VAL A 256 -3.70 17.32 -8.02
CA VAL A 256 -3.20 15.97 -7.72
C VAL A 256 -2.52 15.92 -6.35
N ALA A 257 -2.61 14.76 -5.69
CA ALA A 257 -1.69 14.38 -4.64
C ALA A 257 -0.60 13.49 -5.24
N VAL A 258 0.66 13.75 -4.87
CA VAL A 258 1.83 13.05 -5.40
C VAL A 258 2.45 12.20 -4.29
N LEU A 259 2.76 10.95 -4.59
CA LEU A 259 3.56 10.09 -3.73
C LEU A 259 4.83 9.68 -4.48
N VAL A 260 6.00 9.99 -3.91
CA VAL A 260 7.30 9.44 -4.32
C VAL A 260 7.74 8.46 -3.26
N ASN A 261 7.62 7.18 -3.58
CA ASN A 261 7.80 6.06 -2.67
C ASN A 261 9.14 5.36 -2.91
N GLY A 262 9.97 5.25 -1.88
CA GLY A 262 11.16 4.39 -1.90
C GLY A 262 10.79 2.91 -1.75
N LEU A 263 11.48 2.02 -2.46
CA LEU A 263 11.29 0.57 -2.36
C LEU A 263 12.07 -0.08 -1.19
N GLY A 264 12.83 0.71 -0.42
CA GLY A 264 13.39 0.34 0.88
C GLY A 264 14.89 0.60 1.06
N ALA A 265 15.70 0.57 -0.01
CA ALA A 265 17.14 0.87 0.09
C ALA A 265 17.56 2.15 -0.67
N THR A 266 16.61 2.89 -1.24
CA THR A 266 16.89 4.15 -1.94
C THR A 266 17.03 5.31 -0.94
N PRO A 267 18.16 6.04 -0.94
CA PRO A 267 18.36 7.21 -0.08
C PRO A 267 17.25 8.27 -0.24
N PRO A 268 16.83 8.95 0.84
CA PRO A 268 15.82 10.00 0.76
C PRO A 268 16.16 11.12 -0.23
N GLU A 269 17.44 11.48 -0.37
CA GLU A 269 17.90 12.51 -1.32
C GLU A 269 17.52 12.17 -2.76
N GLU A 270 17.62 10.90 -3.15
CA GLU A 270 17.24 10.44 -4.48
C GLU A 270 15.73 10.58 -4.71
N LEU A 271 14.91 10.35 -3.69
CA LEU A 271 13.45 10.55 -3.78
C LEU A 271 13.11 12.04 -4.04
N TYR A 272 13.84 12.97 -3.42
CA TYR A 272 13.66 14.40 -3.69
C TYR A 272 14.12 14.81 -5.10
N ILE A 273 15.15 14.16 -5.65
CA ILE A 273 15.57 14.37 -7.05
C ILE A 273 14.45 13.93 -8.01
N ILE A 274 13.85 12.76 -7.77
CA ILE A 274 12.70 12.27 -8.55
C ILE A 274 11.51 13.22 -8.41
N TYR A 275 11.19 13.65 -7.19
CA TYR A 275 10.10 14.61 -6.95
C TYR A 275 10.32 15.94 -7.67
N ASN A 276 11.54 16.49 -7.64
CA ASN A 276 11.88 17.73 -8.32
C ASN A 276 11.50 17.67 -9.81
N LYS A 277 11.92 16.60 -10.50
CA LYS A 277 11.60 16.43 -11.91
C LYS A 277 10.10 16.16 -12.14
N ALA A 278 9.48 15.34 -11.31
CA ALA A 278 8.06 15.03 -11.42
C ALA A 278 7.21 16.31 -11.29
N TYR A 279 7.55 17.20 -10.36
CA TYR A 279 6.88 18.48 -10.17
C TYR A 279 6.92 19.34 -11.44
N ASP A 280 8.08 19.49 -12.09
CA ASP A 280 8.23 20.28 -13.32
C ASP A 280 7.39 19.71 -14.49
N ILE A 281 7.34 18.38 -14.62
CA ILE A 281 6.53 17.70 -15.62
C ILE A 281 5.04 17.98 -15.36
N LEU A 282 4.58 17.81 -14.12
CA LEU A 282 3.19 18.08 -13.74
C LEU A 282 2.79 19.53 -14.05
N GLN A 283 3.66 20.51 -13.76
CA GLN A 283 3.40 21.92 -14.11
C GLN A 283 3.28 22.12 -15.63
N THR A 284 4.11 21.45 -16.43
CA THR A 284 4.07 21.53 -17.89
C THR A 284 2.76 20.97 -18.46
N HIS A 285 2.19 19.93 -17.83
CA HIS A 285 0.86 19.39 -18.14
C HIS A 285 -0.29 20.21 -17.52
N GLY A 286 0.01 21.30 -16.81
CA GLY A 286 -0.97 22.18 -16.18
C GLY A 286 -1.65 21.56 -14.95
N LEU A 287 -1.04 20.55 -14.33
CA LEU A 287 -1.52 19.89 -13.12
C LEU A 287 -0.98 20.59 -11.88
N LYS A 288 -1.83 20.80 -10.89
CA LYS A 288 -1.47 21.47 -9.63
C LYS A 288 -1.20 20.45 -8.54
N VAL A 289 -0.03 20.48 -7.94
CA VAL A 289 0.28 19.63 -6.78
C VAL A 289 -0.39 20.24 -5.55
N TYR A 290 -1.43 19.58 -5.04
CA TYR A 290 -2.09 19.96 -3.79
C TYR A 290 -1.27 19.52 -2.58
N ARG A 291 -0.71 18.30 -2.64
CA ARG A 291 0.04 17.69 -1.55
C ARG A 291 1.04 16.67 -2.07
N SER A 292 2.18 16.56 -1.40
CA SER A 292 3.24 15.61 -1.71
C SER A 292 3.56 14.72 -0.51
N TYR A 293 3.83 13.45 -0.79
CA TYR A 293 4.32 12.45 0.15
C TYR A 293 5.62 11.89 -0.40
N ILE A 294 6.70 11.97 0.38
CA ILE A 294 8.04 11.53 -0.05
C ILE A 294 8.62 10.69 1.08
N GLY A 295 9.01 9.44 0.77
CA GLY A 295 9.55 8.50 1.76
C GLY A 295 9.16 7.06 1.45
N GLU A 296 9.17 6.21 2.46
CA GLU A 296 8.82 4.79 2.34
C GLU A 296 7.36 4.59 2.80
N TYR A 297 6.48 4.26 1.85
CA TYR A 297 5.05 4.05 2.07
C TYR A 297 4.62 2.63 1.68
N ALA A 298 5.32 1.99 0.75
CA ALA A 298 5.19 0.59 0.35
C ALA A 298 6.56 0.08 -0.13
N THR A 299 7.25 -0.71 0.69
CA THR A 299 8.62 -1.18 0.41
C THR A 299 8.62 -2.58 -0.19
N SER A 300 9.81 -3.07 -0.55
CA SER A 300 10.10 -4.45 -0.91
C SER A 300 11.45 -4.84 -0.27
N MET A 301 11.46 -4.93 1.05
CA MET A 301 12.66 -5.16 1.87
C MET A 301 13.81 -4.21 1.48
N GLU A 302 15.01 -4.70 1.20
CA GLU A 302 16.19 -3.92 0.79
C GLU A 302 16.25 -3.60 -0.72
N MET A 303 15.12 -3.68 -1.45
CA MET A 303 15.09 -3.30 -2.86
C MET A 303 15.43 -1.81 -3.00
N ALA A 304 16.47 -1.49 -3.77
CA ALA A 304 16.72 -0.12 -4.22
C ALA A 304 15.83 0.15 -5.43
N GLY A 305 15.12 1.27 -5.39
CA GLY A 305 14.20 1.70 -6.42
C GLY A 305 13.20 2.71 -5.89
N VAL A 306 12.38 3.24 -6.79
CA VAL A 306 11.39 4.27 -6.50
C VAL A 306 10.11 4.00 -7.28
N SER A 307 8.97 4.44 -6.75
CA SER A 307 7.73 4.54 -7.49
C SER A 307 7.11 5.93 -7.34
N LEU A 308 6.41 6.34 -8.40
CA LEU A 308 5.65 7.57 -8.47
C LEU A 308 4.18 7.21 -8.55
N SER A 309 3.37 7.77 -7.65
CA SER A 309 1.91 7.65 -7.70
C SER A 309 1.25 9.02 -7.78
N LEU A 310 0.19 9.13 -8.57
CA LEU A 310 -0.68 10.30 -8.63
C LEU A 310 -2.11 9.89 -8.26
N LEU A 311 -2.71 10.64 -7.35
CA LEU A 311 -4.15 10.63 -7.10
C LEU A 311 -4.75 11.90 -7.72
N LYS A 312 -5.70 11.73 -8.65
CA LYS A 312 -6.52 12.85 -9.13
C LYS A 312 -7.50 13.28 -8.04
N LEU A 313 -7.45 14.55 -7.65
CA LEU A 313 -8.23 15.06 -6.52
C LEU A 313 -9.59 15.64 -6.93
N ASN A 314 -10.54 15.48 -6.01
CA ASN A 314 -11.78 16.26 -5.95
C ASN A 314 -11.90 16.90 -4.55
N ASN A 315 -12.98 17.64 -4.27
CA ASN A 315 -13.14 18.33 -2.98
C ASN A 315 -13.30 17.37 -1.80
N GLU A 316 -13.96 16.22 -2.00
CA GLU A 316 -14.11 15.21 -0.95
C GLU A 316 -12.75 14.57 -0.63
N PHE A 317 -11.99 14.16 -1.64
CA PHE A 317 -10.67 13.56 -1.47
C PHE A 317 -9.71 14.50 -0.76
N LYS A 318 -9.70 15.80 -1.10
CA LYS A 318 -8.89 16.80 -0.37
C LYS A 318 -9.25 16.85 1.12
N THR A 319 -10.54 16.87 1.43
CA THR A 319 -11.02 16.91 2.82
C THR A 319 -10.61 15.65 3.59
N LEU A 320 -10.78 14.47 3.00
CA LEU A 320 -10.45 13.18 3.63
C LEU A 320 -8.93 12.96 3.74
N LEU A 321 -8.16 13.43 2.76
CA LEU A 321 -6.69 13.39 2.77
C LEU A 321 -6.11 14.28 3.88
N ASP A 322 -6.77 15.41 4.17
CA ASP A 322 -6.41 16.35 5.23
C ASP A 322 -6.92 15.96 6.62
N ALA A 323 -7.83 14.99 6.72
CA ALA A 323 -8.28 14.47 8.00
C ALA A 323 -7.10 13.85 8.77
N PRO A 324 -7.12 13.86 10.11
CA PRO A 324 -6.09 13.20 10.91
C PRO A 324 -5.94 11.72 10.57
N GLY A 325 -4.73 11.20 10.73
CA GLY A 325 -4.42 9.78 10.62
C GLY A 325 -3.11 9.52 11.34
N PHE A 326 -3.02 8.42 12.08
CA PHE A 326 -1.85 8.09 12.88
C PHE A 326 -1.53 6.61 12.75
N SER A 327 -0.26 6.31 12.51
CA SER A 327 0.34 5.01 12.71
C SER A 327 1.77 5.20 13.22
N PRO A 328 2.29 4.31 14.09
CA PRO A 328 3.70 4.36 14.52
C PRO A 328 4.72 4.22 13.38
N PHE A 329 4.31 3.72 12.22
CA PHE A 329 5.20 3.41 11.09
C PHE A 329 5.25 4.49 10.01
N LEU A 330 4.30 5.43 10.04
CA LEU A 330 4.22 6.46 9.02
C LEU A 330 4.89 7.75 9.49
N PRO A 331 5.50 8.51 8.56
CA PRO A 331 5.89 9.88 8.84
C PRO A 331 4.68 10.66 9.35
N GLN A 332 4.79 11.31 10.52
CA GLN A 332 3.70 12.09 11.09
C GLN A 332 3.47 13.35 10.23
N TRP A 333 2.28 13.48 9.66
CA TRP A 333 1.95 14.65 8.83
C TRP A 333 1.45 15.79 9.73
N SER A 334 2.19 16.88 9.83
CA SER A 334 1.59 18.18 10.18
C SER A 334 1.23 18.92 8.90
N LYS A 335 0.10 19.65 8.91
CA LYS A 335 -0.21 20.62 7.87
C LYS A 335 0.86 21.71 7.80
#